data_AF-A0A0F5MS51-F1
#
_entry.id   AF-A0A0F5MS51-F1
#
_cell.length_a   1.000
_cell.length_b   1.000
_cell.length_c   1.000
_cell.angle_alpha   90.00
_cell.angle_beta   90.00
_cell.angle_gamma   90.00
#
_symmetry.space_group_name_H-M   'P 1'
#
loop_
_entity.id
_entity.type
_entity.pdbx_description
1 polymer ?
#
loop_
_entity_poly.entity_id
_entity_poly.type
_entity_poly.pdbx_seq_one_letter_code
_entity_poly.pdbx_strand_id
1 'polypeptide(L)'
;MTFLKSSEIKLTHGFFGKGLDHSTYKYVNRLEEKVSEEMIINNRKLALKQLGLDIDNLCILKQVHSDKVVVVDDFFEFGAEPEADALVTNKPGLPLAVITADCVPI
;
A
#
# COMPACT_ATOMS: atom_id res chain seq x y z
N MET A 1 -11.72 -3.28 14.44
CA MET A 1 -11.58 -2.32 13.32
C MET A 1 -10.18 -2.50 12.78
N THR A 2 -10.06 -2.82 11.49
CA THR A 2 -8.83 -3.36 10.92
C THR A 2 -7.97 -2.28 10.23
N PHE A 3 -8.54 -1.10 10.00
CA PHE A 3 -7.88 0.10 9.51
C PHE A 3 -8.61 1.36 10.03
N LEU A 4 -7.91 2.49 10.06
CA LEU A 4 -8.46 3.81 10.38
C LEU A 4 -8.88 4.52 9.09
N LYS A 5 -10.03 5.20 9.11
CA LYS A 5 -10.52 6.04 8.02
C LYS A 5 -11.27 7.25 8.58
N SER A 6 -11.41 8.29 7.78
CA SER A 6 -12.23 9.48 8.07
C SER A 6 -13.60 9.38 7.40
N SER A 7 -14.65 9.84 8.06
CA SER A 7 -15.98 10.03 7.43
C SER A 7 -16.03 11.22 6.48
N GLU A 8 -15.10 12.17 6.62
CA GLU A 8 -15.07 13.42 5.84
C GLU A 8 -14.55 13.20 4.41
N ILE A 9 -13.76 12.14 4.19
CA ILE A 9 -13.20 11.81 2.88
C ILE A 9 -14.13 10.81 2.20
N LYS A 10 -14.73 11.23 1.09
CA LYS A 10 -15.69 10.42 0.31
C LYS A 10 -15.04 9.38 -0.63
N LEU A 11 -13.71 9.38 -0.70
CA LEU A 11 -12.93 8.40 -1.46
C LEU A 11 -12.63 7.17 -0.60
N THR A 12 -12.44 6.02 -1.23
CA THR A 12 -11.94 4.82 -0.55
C THR A 12 -10.52 5.07 -0.06
N HIS A 13 -10.31 5.00 1.26
CA HIS A 13 -9.00 5.21 1.90
C HIS A 13 -8.92 4.46 3.23
N GLY A 14 -7.71 4.26 3.73
CA GLY A 14 -7.50 3.70 5.06
C GLY A 14 -6.03 3.60 5.48
N PHE A 15 -5.77 3.71 6.79
CA PHE A 15 -4.47 3.44 7.40
C PHE A 15 -4.51 2.09 8.13
N PHE A 16 -3.69 1.14 7.70
CA PHE A 16 -3.69 -0.23 8.23
C PHE A 16 -2.76 -0.35 9.44
N GLY A 17 -3.22 -1.08 10.45
CA GLY A 17 -2.43 -1.42 11.62
C GLY A 17 -1.58 -2.68 11.41
N LYS A 18 -0.83 -3.07 12.44
CA LYS A 18 0.06 -4.24 12.40
C LYS A 18 -0.66 -5.60 12.30
N GLY A 19 -1.98 -5.67 12.45
CA GLY A 19 -2.73 -6.93 12.51
C GLY A 19 -3.85 -7.02 11.48
N LEU A 20 -3.72 -7.96 10.55
CA LEU A 20 -4.83 -8.56 9.81
C LEU A 20 -4.97 -10.00 10.33
N ASP A 21 -5.94 -10.22 11.22
CA ASP A 21 -6.40 -11.51 11.78
C ASP A 21 -5.35 -12.63 12.06
N HIS A 22 -5.19 -12.98 13.35
CA HIS A 22 -4.56 -14.15 14.01
C HIS A 22 -3.35 -14.90 13.41
N SER A 23 -2.80 -14.47 12.27
CA SER A 23 -1.56 -14.97 11.69
C SER A 23 -0.40 -14.15 12.25
N THR A 24 0.66 -14.84 12.62
CA THR A 24 1.80 -14.35 13.40
C THR A 24 2.69 -13.34 12.66
N TYR A 25 2.26 -12.81 11.53
CA TYR A 25 3.03 -11.91 10.70
C TYR A 25 2.39 -10.53 10.67
N LYS A 26 3.08 -9.63 11.39
CA LYS A 26 2.88 -8.20 11.34
C LYS A 26 2.95 -7.75 9.87
N TYR A 27 2.24 -6.68 9.53
CA TYR A 27 2.33 -6.04 8.22
C TYR A 27 3.81 -5.73 7.86
N VAL A 28 4.50 -6.66 7.20
CA VAL A 28 5.87 -6.47 6.70
C VAL A 28 5.77 -6.45 5.20
N ASN A 29 5.93 -5.26 4.63
CA ASN A 29 5.86 -5.02 3.19
C ASN A 29 7.24 -4.93 2.53
N ARG A 30 8.30 -5.35 3.24
CA ARG A 30 9.68 -5.33 2.78
C ARG A 30 10.26 -6.74 2.85
N LEU A 31 11.04 -7.13 1.85
CA LEU A 31 11.79 -8.38 1.88
C LEU A 31 12.80 -8.32 3.03
N GLU A 32 12.64 -9.22 3.97
CA GLU A 32 13.55 -9.49 5.09
C GLU A 32 13.75 -11.01 5.17
N GLU A 33 14.75 -11.49 5.91
CA GLU A 33 15.14 -12.91 5.96
C GLU A 33 13.96 -13.88 6.28
N LYS A 34 12.89 -13.37 6.92
CA LYS A 34 11.69 -14.14 7.30
C LYS A 34 10.43 -13.77 6.52
N VAL A 35 10.54 -12.96 5.47
CA VAL A 35 9.39 -12.43 4.72
C VAL A 35 9.56 -12.77 3.25
N SER A 36 8.69 -13.66 2.75
CA SER A 36 8.64 -14.01 1.33
C SER A 36 7.81 -13.00 0.55
N GLU A 37 8.05 -12.94 -0.76
CA GLU A 37 7.22 -12.18 -1.70
C GLU A 37 5.75 -12.60 -1.64
N GLU A 38 5.48 -13.91 -1.54
CA GLU A 38 4.12 -14.44 -1.40
C GLU A 38 3.41 -13.87 -0.16
N MET A 39 4.11 -13.77 0.97
CA MET A 39 3.55 -13.17 2.19
C MET A 39 3.22 -11.69 1.99
N ILE A 40 4.09 -10.94 1.32
CA ILE A 40 3.87 -9.52 1.01
C ILE A 40 2.62 -9.35 0.13
N ILE A 41 2.53 -10.13 -0.95
CA ILE A 41 1.40 -10.11 -1.89
C ILE A 41 0.09 -10.46 -1.16
N ASN A 42 0.09 -11.52 -0.35
CA ASN A 42 -1.10 -11.93 0.40
C ASN A 42 -1.55 -10.85 1.40
N ASN A 43 -0.62 -10.20 2.11
CA ASN A 43 -0.94 -9.12 3.04
C ASN A 43 -1.58 -7.91 2.33
N ARG A 44 -1.00 -7.49 1.20
CA ARG A 44 -1.56 -6.42 0.35
C ARG A 44 -2.97 -6.77 -0.12
N LYS A 45 -3.17 -8.00 -0.61
CA LYS A 45 -4.48 -8.49 -1.07
C LYS A 45 -5.52 -8.47 0.04
N LEU A 46 -5.17 -8.89 1.25
CA LEU A 46 -6.07 -8.88 2.40
C LEU A 46 -6.47 -7.47 2.85
N ALA A 47 -5.58 -6.49 2.76
CA ALA A 47 -5.94 -5.10 3.07
C ALA A 47 -6.83 -4.48 1.99
N LEU A 48 -6.48 -4.64 0.72
CA LEU A 48 -7.28 -4.10 -0.38
C LEU A 48 -8.68 -4.69 -0.40
N LYS A 49 -8.82 -6.00 -0.13
CA LYS A 49 -10.12 -6.66 0.00
C LYS A 49 -11.03 -6.00 1.04
N GLN A 50 -10.49 -5.49 2.15
CA GLN A 50 -11.28 -4.79 3.17
C GLN A 50 -11.76 -3.40 2.74
N LEU A 51 -11.08 -2.82 1.75
CA LEU A 51 -11.49 -1.60 1.08
C LEU A 51 -12.37 -1.87 -0.16
N GLY A 52 -12.64 -3.14 -0.48
CA GLY A 52 -13.36 -3.53 -1.70
C GLY A 52 -12.53 -3.33 -2.98
N LEU A 53 -11.21 -3.35 -2.87
CA LEU A 53 -10.26 -3.12 -3.97
C LEU A 53 -9.53 -4.42 -4.35
N ASP A 54 -9.09 -4.50 -5.61
CA ASP A 54 -8.26 -5.59 -6.13
C ASP A 54 -6.78 -5.21 -6.09
N ILE A 55 -5.90 -6.20 -5.91
CA ILE A 55 -4.45 -6.05 -5.91
C ILE A 55 -3.88 -5.82 -7.30
N ASP A 56 -4.56 -6.27 -8.35
CA ASP A 56 -4.06 -6.21 -9.73
C ASP A 56 -3.76 -4.78 -10.21
N ASN A 57 -4.40 -3.77 -9.61
CA ASN A 57 -4.19 -2.36 -9.94
C ASN A 57 -3.43 -1.57 -8.86
N LEU A 58 -2.87 -2.24 -7.85
CA LEU A 58 -2.19 -1.59 -6.74
C LEU A 58 -0.92 -0.89 -7.23
N CYS A 59 -0.85 0.42 -7.01
CA CYS A 59 0.31 1.24 -7.29
C CYS A 59 1.07 1.53 -5.99
N ILE A 60 2.33 1.09 -5.91
CA ILE A 60 3.23 1.38 -4.79
C ILE A 60 4.56 1.91 -5.31
N LEU A 61 5.41 2.37 -4.39
CA LEU A 61 6.73 2.88 -4.70
C LEU A 61 7.84 2.04 -4.06
N LYS A 62 9.01 2.11 -4.68
CA LYS A 62 10.28 1.84 -3.99
C LYS A 62 10.66 3.12 -3.22
N GLN A 63 10.20 3.23 -1.99
CA GLN A 63 10.43 4.43 -1.15
C GLN A 63 11.91 4.61 -0.80
N VAL A 64 12.42 5.83 -1.01
CA VAL A 64 13.84 6.19 -0.85
C VAL A 64 14.07 7.42 0.03
N HIS A 65 13.03 7.89 0.75
CA HIS A 65 13.05 9.08 1.62
C HIS A 65 13.45 10.37 0.87
N SER A 66 12.96 10.51 -0.35
CA SER A 66 13.08 11.68 -1.22
C SER A 66 11.83 12.57 -1.18
N ASP A 67 11.86 13.65 -1.95
CA ASP A 67 10.75 14.56 -2.23
C ASP A 67 10.09 14.29 -3.60
N LYS A 68 10.45 13.19 -4.27
CA LYS A 68 9.95 12.86 -5.61
C LYS A 68 8.50 12.41 -5.54
N VAL A 69 7.70 12.95 -6.45
CA VAL A 69 6.29 12.59 -6.68
C VAL A 69 6.16 11.91 -8.03
N VAL A 70 5.46 10.77 -8.08
CA VAL A 70 5.12 10.06 -9.32
C VAL A 70 3.66 10.33 -9.66
N VAL A 71 3.42 10.81 -10.87
CA VAL A 71 2.07 10.87 -11.45
C VAL A 71 1.77 9.50 -12.05
N VAL A 72 0.71 8.86 -11.58
CA VAL A 72 0.36 7.47 -11.93
C VAL A 72 -0.78 7.48 -12.93
N ASP A 73 -0.51 6.95 -14.12
CA ASP A 73 -1.51 6.74 -15.16
C ASP A 73 -1.89 5.25 -15.33
N ASP A 74 -1.07 4.32 -14.84
CA ASP A 74 -1.29 2.87 -14.86
C ASP A 74 -0.54 2.18 -13.71
N PHE A 75 -0.82 0.90 -13.45
CA PHE A 75 -0.16 0.12 -12.41
C PHE A 75 1.30 -0.21 -12.76
N PHE A 76 2.09 -0.59 -11.75
CA PHE A 76 3.47 -1.02 -11.93
C PHE A 76 3.57 -2.54 -11.84
N GLU A 77 4.36 -3.14 -12.71
CA GLU A 77 4.75 -4.54 -12.54
C GLU A 77 5.53 -4.71 -11.23
N PHE A 78 5.34 -5.87 -10.57
CA PHE A 78 6.04 -6.18 -9.34
C PHE A 78 7.56 -6.15 -9.56
N GLY A 79 8.29 -5.41 -8.72
CA GLY A 79 9.74 -5.23 -8.86
C GLY A 79 10.16 -4.12 -9.84
N ALA A 80 9.23 -3.51 -10.56
CA ALA A 80 9.45 -2.38 -11.45
C ALA A 80 8.99 -1.04 -10.85
N GLU A 81 8.78 -0.98 -9.53
CA GLU A 81 8.27 0.21 -8.87
C GLU A 81 9.28 1.37 -8.93
N PRO A 82 8.85 2.58 -9.30
CA PRO A 82 9.74 3.72 -9.39
C PRO A 82 10.25 4.15 -8.01
N GLU A 83 11.47 4.70 -7.98
CA GLU A 83 12.05 5.33 -6.79
C GLU A 83 11.46 6.72 -6.56
N ALA A 84 10.58 6.83 -5.57
CA ALA A 84 9.92 8.06 -5.15
C ALA A 84 9.25 7.86 -3.78
N ASP A 85 8.61 8.90 -3.24
CA ASP A 85 7.98 8.84 -1.91
C ASP A 85 6.53 9.37 -1.87
N ALA A 86 5.98 9.77 -3.02
CA ALA A 86 4.58 10.15 -3.15
C ALA A 86 4.01 9.73 -4.51
N LEU A 87 2.73 9.37 -4.52
CA LEU A 87 1.96 9.02 -5.71
C LEU A 87 0.78 10.00 -5.83
N VAL A 88 0.46 10.41 -7.04
CA VAL A 88 -0.78 11.14 -7.34
C VAL A 88 -1.42 10.58 -8.60
N THR A 89 -2.75 10.55 -8.66
CA THR A 89 -3.47 10.14 -9.86
C THR A 89 -4.80 10.87 -9.97
N ASN A 90 -5.27 11.02 -11.21
CA ASN A 90 -6.65 11.41 -11.52
C ASN A 90 -7.44 10.26 -12.17
N LYS A 91 -6.86 9.06 -12.25
CA LYS A 91 -7.49 7.88 -12.85
C LYS A 91 -8.31 7.12 -11.82
N PRO A 92 -9.57 6.76 -12.13
CA PRO A 92 -10.34 5.87 -11.27
C PRO A 92 -9.76 4.45 -11.30
N GLY A 93 -9.94 3.70 -10.22
CA GLY A 93 -9.58 2.27 -10.18
C GLY A 93 -8.10 1.97 -9.95
N LEU A 94 -7.27 2.98 -9.66
CA LEU A 94 -5.86 2.82 -9.26
C LEU A 94 -5.69 3.09 -7.75
N PRO A 95 -5.66 2.05 -6.90
CA PRO A 95 -5.28 2.19 -5.50
C PRO A 95 -3.83 2.68 -5.39
N LEU A 96 -3.63 3.80 -4.71
CA LEU A 96 -2.29 4.29 -4.35
C LEU A 96 -1.97 3.87 -2.92
N ALA A 97 -0.77 3.35 -2.69
CA ALA A 97 -0.33 2.99 -1.35
C ALA A 97 1.12 3.38 -1.08
N VAL A 98 1.35 3.84 0.15
CA VAL A 98 2.68 4.05 0.74
C VAL A 98 2.84 3.15 1.96
N ILE A 99 4.07 2.73 2.22
CA ILE A 99 4.42 1.91 3.38
C ILE A 99 5.02 2.83 4.43
N THR A 100 4.60 2.65 5.68
CA THR A 100 5.17 3.40 6.79
C THR A 100 5.33 2.55 8.05
N ALA A 101 6.38 2.85 8.79
CA ALA A 101 6.56 2.57 10.20
C ALA A 101 7.29 3.80 10.77
N ASP A 102 6.58 4.61 11.55
CA ASP A 102 7.03 5.87 12.16
C ASP A 102 7.05 7.12 11.26
N CYS A 103 7.30 6.99 9.95
CA CYS A 103 7.11 8.11 9.01
C CYS A 103 5.62 8.52 8.93
N VAL A 104 5.34 9.80 8.67
CA VAL A 104 3.95 10.29 8.60
C VAL A 104 3.38 10.01 7.21
N PRO A 105 2.38 9.11 7.08
CA PRO A 105 1.68 8.95 5.81
C PRO A 105 0.66 10.09 5.65
N ILE A 106 0.56 10.62 4.43
CA ILE A 106 -0.37 11.69 4.06
C ILE A 106 -1.31 11.18 2.98
#